data_AF-A0A6L3XY23-F1
#
_entry.id   AF-A0A6L3XY23-F1
#
_cell.length_a   1.000
_cell.length_b   1.000
_cell.length_c   1.000
_cell.angle_alpha   90.00
_cell.angle_beta   90.00
_cell.angle_gamma   90.00
#
_symmetry.space_group_name_H-M   'P 1'
#
loop_
_entity.id
_entity.type
_entity.pdbx_description
1 polymer ?
#
loop_
_entity_poly.entity_id
_entity_poly.type
_entity_poly.pdbx_seq_one_letter_code
_entity_poly.pdbx_strand_id
1 'polypeptide(L)'
;MNLHEYQAKQLFARYGLPAPVGYACTTPREAEEAASKIGSGPWVVKCQVHAGGRGKAGGVKVVKSKEEIRAFAEHWLGKRLVTYQTDANGQPVNQILVEAATDIAKELYLGAVVDRSSRRVVSMASTEGGVEIEKVAEETPHLIHKVAIDPLAGPMPYQGRELAFKLGLEGKLVQQFTKIFMGLATIFLERDLALIEINPLVITTQGDLICLDGKLGADGNALFR
;
A
#
# COMPACT_ATOMS: atom_id res chain seq x y z
N MET A 1 15.92 -0.67 -4.03
CA MET A 1 15.41 -2.06 -4.11
C MET A 1 13.92 -2.05 -3.80
N ASN A 2 13.08 -2.65 -4.65
CA ASN A 2 11.63 -2.69 -4.40
C ASN A 2 11.25 -3.91 -3.55
N LEU A 3 10.24 -3.76 -2.71
CA LEU A 3 9.60 -4.86 -2.00
C LEU A 3 8.25 -5.20 -2.63
N HIS A 4 7.78 -6.43 -2.44
CA HIS A 4 6.41 -6.81 -2.78
C HIS A 4 5.40 -6.29 -1.74
N GLU A 5 4.13 -6.19 -2.14
CA GLU A 5 3.04 -5.74 -1.26
C GLU A 5 2.92 -6.59 0.00
N TYR A 6 3.01 -7.92 -0.10
CA TYR A 6 2.94 -8.78 1.09
C TYR A 6 4.08 -8.49 2.09
N GLN A 7 5.29 -8.15 1.60
CA GLN A 7 6.43 -7.80 2.45
C GLN A 7 6.23 -6.44 3.11
N ALA A 8 5.67 -5.48 2.37
CA ALA A 8 5.28 -4.18 2.91
C ALA A 8 4.24 -4.33 4.02
N LYS A 9 3.18 -5.11 3.80
CA LYS A 9 2.15 -5.38 4.81
C LYS A 9 2.68 -6.11 6.04
N GLN A 10 3.60 -7.06 5.87
CA GLN A 10 4.30 -7.69 7.00
C GLN A 10 5.15 -6.69 7.79
N LEU A 11 5.74 -5.69 7.13
CA LEU A 11 6.47 -4.62 7.80
C LEU A 11 5.50 -3.69 8.53
N PHE A 12 4.39 -3.30 7.91
CA PHE A 12 3.33 -2.50 8.54
C PHE A 12 2.82 -3.16 9.83
N ALA A 13 2.52 -4.45 9.79
CA ALA A 13 2.08 -5.21 10.96
C ALA A 13 3.10 -5.18 12.11
N ARG A 14 4.40 -5.29 11.80
CA ARG A 14 5.49 -5.19 12.81
C ARG A 14 5.56 -3.84 13.51
N TYR A 15 5.12 -2.77 12.84
CA TYR A 15 5.03 -1.41 13.39
C TYR A 15 3.62 -1.08 13.92
N GLY A 16 2.73 -2.07 14.01
CA GLY A 16 1.36 -1.87 14.52
C GLY A 16 0.48 -1.01 13.61
N LEU A 17 0.77 -0.97 12.31
CA LEU A 17 -0.04 -0.30 11.30
C LEU A 17 -1.10 -1.25 10.73
N PRO A 18 -2.33 -0.78 10.51
CA PRO A 18 -3.44 -1.61 10.06
C PRO A 18 -3.28 -2.00 8.59
N ALA A 19 -3.34 -3.29 8.31
CA ALA A 19 -3.44 -3.85 6.96
C ALA A 19 -4.39 -5.05 7.00
N PRO A 20 -5.04 -5.42 5.88
CA PRO A 20 -5.91 -6.60 5.84
C PRO A 20 -5.14 -7.87 6.20
N VAL A 21 -5.82 -8.80 6.88
CA VAL A 21 -5.27 -10.14 7.11
C VAL A 21 -5.13 -10.84 5.75
N GLY A 22 -3.93 -11.32 5.46
CA GLY A 22 -3.65 -11.99 4.19
C GLY A 22 -2.42 -12.88 4.23
N TYR A 23 -2.33 -13.75 3.23
CA TYR A 23 -1.30 -14.78 3.09
C TYR A 23 -0.73 -14.76 1.68
N ALA A 24 0.60 -14.70 1.57
CA ALA A 24 1.31 -14.89 0.31
C ALA A 24 1.44 -16.39 0.04
N CYS A 25 0.96 -16.81 -1.13
CA CYS A 25 0.82 -18.21 -1.51
C CYS A 25 1.63 -18.50 -2.78
N THR A 26 2.34 -19.61 -2.80
CA THR A 26 3.20 -20.05 -3.92
C THR A 26 2.57 -21.16 -4.76
N THR A 27 1.50 -21.79 -4.25
CA THR A 27 0.76 -22.82 -4.98
C THR A 27 -0.75 -22.52 -4.98
N PRO A 28 -1.51 -23.03 -5.96
CA PRO A 28 -2.97 -22.88 -5.95
C PRO A 28 -3.65 -23.48 -4.72
N ARG A 29 -3.09 -24.58 -4.19
CA ARG A 29 -3.56 -25.21 -2.96
C ARG A 29 -3.38 -24.29 -1.75
N GLU A 30 -2.21 -23.68 -1.59
CA GLU A 30 -1.96 -22.71 -0.51
C GLU A 30 -2.93 -21.52 -0.60
N ALA A 31 -3.20 -21.03 -1.81
CA ALA A 31 -4.14 -19.94 -2.04
C ALA A 31 -5.56 -20.31 -1.61
N GLU A 32 -6.04 -21.50 -1.99
CA GLU A 32 -7.34 -22.03 -1.58
C GLU A 32 -7.45 -22.21 -0.06
N GLU A 33 -6.39 -22.75 0.57
CA GLU A 33 -6.33 -22.96 2.02
C GLU A 33 -6.30 -21.62 2.80
N ALA A 34 -5.73 -20.56 2.22
CA ALA A 34 -5.67 -19.23 2.82
C ALA A 34 -7.06 -18.65 3.12
N ALA A 35 -8.06 -18.92 2.28
CA ALA A 35 -9.44 -18.48 2.54
C ALA A 35 -9.95 -18.93 3.91
N SER A 36 -9.67 -20.19 4.30
CA SER A 36 -10.13 -20.73 5.59
C SER A 36 -9.40 -20.09 6.78
N LYS A 37 -8.15 -19.65 6.58
CA LYS A 37 -7.36 -18.96 7.62
C LYS A 37 -7.81 -17.52 7.82
N ILE A 38 -8.25 -16.88 6.74
CA ILE A 38 -8.74 -15.49 6.75
C ILE A 38 -10.13 -15.41 7.38
N GLY A 39 -11.01 -16.37 7.07
CA GLY A 39 -12.40 -16.40 7.53
C GLY A 39 -13.40 -16.31 6.38
N SER A 40 -14.62 -15.86 6.66
CA SER A 40 -15.68 -15.73 5.65
C SER A 40 -15.31 -14.74 4.55
N GLY A 41 -15.61 -15.10 3.30
CA GLY A 41 -15.42 -14.23 2.15
C GLY A 41 -16.40 -13.04 2.11
N PRO A 42 -16.27 -12.16 1.11
CA PRO A 42 -15.38 -12.30 -0.05
C PRO A 42 -13.89 -12.07 0.27
N TRP A 43 -13.01 -12.53 -0.63
CA TRP A 43 -11.57 -12.36 -0.56
C TRP A 43 -11.04 -11.56 -1.75
N VAL A 44 -9.85 -11.00 -1.60
CA VAL A 44 -9.11 -10.36 -2.70
C VAL A 44 -7.90 -11.22 -3.02
N VAL A 45 -7.70 -11.51 -4.30
CA VAL A 45 -6.53 -12.20 -4.83
C VAL A 45 -5.70 -11.24 -5.67
N LYS A 46 -4.40 -11.17 -5.38
CA LYS A 46 -3.48 -10.17 -5.96
C LYS A 46 -2.16 -10.80 -6.41
N CYS A 47 -1.84 -10.68 -7.69
CA CYS A 47 -0.53 -11.02 -8.22
C CYS A 47 0.56 -10.17 -7.54
N GLN A 48 1.61 -10.82 -7.06
CA GLN A 48 2.74 -10.14 -6.43
C GLN A 48 3.83 -9.87 -7.47
N VAL A 49 3.84 -8.65 -7.99
CA VAL A 49 4.88 -8.08 -8.87
C VAL A 49 5.27 -6.70 -8.32
N HIS A 50 6.40 -6.15 -8.74
CA HIS A 50 6.86 -4.83 -8.25
C HIS A 50 6.21 -3.65 -8.98
N ALA A 51 5.71 -3.89 -10.20
CA ALA A 51 5.00 -2.89 -10.99
C ALA A 51 3.59 -2.60 -10.44
N GLY A 52 3.17 -1.33 -10.53
CA GLY A 52 1.80 -0.90 -10.26
C GLY A 52 0.84 -1.25 -11.41
N GLY A 53 -0.42 -0.81 -11.31
CA GLY A 53 -1.41 -1.01 -12.39
C GLY A 53 -1.96 -2.43 -12.53
N ARG A 54 -1.70 -3.30 -11.55
CA ARG A 54 -2.08 -4.73 -11.54
C ARG A 54 -3.58 -4.95 -11.74
N GLY A 55 -4.43 -4.13 -11.14
CA GLY A 55 -5.89 -4.24 -11.27
C GLY A 55 -6.38 -4.09 -12.71
N LYS A 56 -5.86 -3.10 -13.45
CA LYS A 56 -6.21 -2.89 -14.87
C LYS A 56 -5.79 -4.05 -15.77
N ALA A 57 -4.75 -4.79 -15.36
CA ALA A 57 -4.25 -5.96 -16.07
C ALA A 57 -4.90 -7.29 -15.61
N GLY A 58 -5.92 -7.24 -14.76
CA GLY A 58 -6.59 -8.44 -14.22
C GLY A 58 -5.79 -9.19 -13.15
N GLY A 59 -4.69 -8.61 -12.67
CA GLY A 59 -3.85 -9.14 -11.60
C GLY A 59 -4.37 -8.86 -10.19
N VAL A 60 -5.54 -8.24 -10.04
CA VAL A 60 -6.26 -8.05 -8.77
C VAL A 60 -7.73 -8.36 -9.00
N LYS A 61 -8.33 -9.22 -8.16
CA LYS A 61 -9.75 -9.59 -8.29
C LYS A 61 -10.39 -9.84 -6.92
N VAL A 62 -11.64 -9.42 -6.75
CA VAL A 62 -12.49 -9.84 -5.63
C VAL A 62 -13.17 -11.15 -6.02
N VAL A 63 -13.10 -12.14 -5.16
CA VAL A 63 -13.61 -13.51 -5.38
C VAL A 63 -14.47 -13.96 -4.21
N LYS A 64 -15.47 -14.80 -4.49
CA LYS A 64 -16.51 -15.20 -3.53
C LYS A 64 -16.43 -16.67 -3.12
N SER A 65 -15.60 -17.46 -3.78
CA SER A 65 -15.45 -18.89 -3.48
C SER A 65 -13.99 -19.34 -3.50
N LYS A 66 -13.71 -20.48 -2.86
CA LYS A 66 -12.38 -21.11 -2.81
C LYS A 66 -11.92 -21.55 -4.20
N GLU A 67 -12.86 -22.02 -5.01
CA GLU A 67 -12.63 -22.44 -6.39
C GLU A 67 -12.19 -21.25 -7.27
N GLU A 68 -12.78 -20.06 -7.07
CA GLU A 68 -12.34 -18.85 -7.75
C GLU A 68 -10.93 -18.41 -7.35
N ILE A 69 -10.56 -18.56 -6.06
CA ILE A 69 -9.19 -18.30 -5.58
C ILE A 69 -8.21 -19.25 -6.25
N ARG A 70 -8.51 -20.55 -6.25
CA ARG A 70 -7.69 -21.57 -6.88
C ARG A 70 -7.52 -21.32 -8.38
N ALA A 71 -8.62 -21.05 -9.09
CA ALA A 71 -8.60 -20.77 -10.52
C ALA A 71 -7.75 -19.53 -10.85
N PHE A 72 -7.82 -18.49 -10.02
CA PHE A 72 -6.96 -17.32 -10.18
C PHE A 72 -5.48 -17.66 -10.00
N ALA A 73 -5.14 -18.45 -8.98
CA ALA A 73 -3.76 -18.88 -8.72
C ALA A 73 -3.21 -19.79 -9.84
N GLU A 74 -4.00 -20.78 -10.32
CA GLU A 74 -3.65 -21.63 -11.47
C GLU A 74 -3.47 -20.81 -12.74
N HIS A 75 -4.26 -19.76 -12.91
CA HIS A 75 -4.15 -18.90 -14.07
C HIS A 75 -2.85 -18.07 -14.05
N TRP A 76 -2.44 -17.52 -12.91
CA TRP A 76 -1.37 -16.53 -12.87
C TRP A 76 0.00 -17.06 -12.44
N LEU A 77 0.08 -18.03 -11.53
CA LEU A 77 1.37 -18.53 -11.04
C LEU A 77 2.22 -19.11 -12.19
N GLY A 78 3.48 -18.68 -12.26
CA GLY A 78 4.41 -19.06 -13.32
C GLY A 78 4.23 -18.29 -14.65
N LYS A 79 3.18 -17.46 -14.78
CA LYS A 79 3.01 -16.56 -15.92
C LYS A 79 3.62 -15.19 -15.64
N ARG A 80 3.64 -14.34 -16.66
CA ARG A 80 4.11 -12.95 -16.56
C ARG A 80 2.93 -12.00 -16.63
N LEU A 81 2.89 -11.02 -15.73
CA LEU A 81 1.89 -9.97 -15.72
C LEU A 81 2.47 -8.72 -16.39
N VAL A 82 1.84 -8.30 -17.50
CA VAL A 82 2.14 -7.04 -18.18
C VAL A 82 1.22 -5.96 -17.62
N THR A 83 1.78 -4.82 -17.25
CA THR A 83 1.06 -3.63 -16.81
C THR A 83 1.58 -2.42 -17.60
N TYR A 84 0.95 -1.25 -17.44
CA TYR A 84 1.48 -0.03 -18.06
C TYR A 84 2.83 0.42 -17.49
N GLN A 85 3.25 -0.13 -16.33
CA GLN A 85 4.55 0.15 -15.69
C GLN A 85 5.61 -0.94 -15.97
N THR A 86 5.30 -1.96 -16.77
CA THR A 86 6.28 -2.99 -17.17
C THR A 86 6.72 -2.80 -18.62
N ASP A 87 7.80 -3.48 -18.99
CA ASP A 87 8.11 -3.70 -20.40
C ASP A 87 7.08 -4.64 -21.06
N ALA A 88 7.26 -4.89 -22.36
CA ALA A 88 6.40 -5.80 -23.13
C ALA A 88 6.43 -7.26 -22.62
N ASN A 89 7.45 -7.63 -21.84
CA ASN A 89 7.59 -8.99 -21.29
C ASN A 89 6.83 -9.14 -19.97
N GLY A 90 6.53 -8.06 -19.26
CA GLY A 90 5.89 -8.10 -17.94
C GLY A 90 6.82 -8.61 -16.85
N GLN A 91 6.27 -8.85 -15.66
CA GLN A 91 7.00 -9.40 -14.51
C GLN A 91 6.48 -10.79 -14.13
N PRO A 92 7.36 -11.73 -13.72
CA PRO A 92 6.94 -13.07 -13.35
C PRO A 92 6.10 -13.06 -12.06
N VAL A 93 4.97 -13.76 -12.09
CA VAL A 93 4.10 -13.94 -10.92
C VAL A 93 4.46 -15.25 -10.24
N ASN A 94 5.21 -15.16 -9.14
CA ASN A 94 5.63 -16.33 -8.37
C ASN A 94 4.82 -16.50 -7.07
N GLN A 95 4.05 -15.49 -6.69
CA GLN A 95 3.21 -15.50 -5.51
C GLN A 95 1.89 -14.76 -5.74
N ILE A 96 0.83 -15.25 -5.12
CA ILE A 96 -0.46 -14.59 -5.01
C ILE A 96 -0.71 -14.23 -3.55
N LEU A 97 -1.03 -12.97 -3.29
CA LEU A 97 -1.55 -12.55 -1.98
C LEU A 97 -3.06 -12.79 -1.98
N VAL A 98 -3.53 -13.59 -1.02
CA VAL A 98 -4.95 -13.77 -0.71
C VAL A 98 -5.24 -13.05 0.59
N GLU A 99 -6.21 -12.15 0.61
CA GLU A 99 -6.55 -11.36 1.79
C GLU A 99 -8.05 -11.12 1.95
N ALA A 100 -8.48 -10.71 3.14
CA ALA A 100 -9.86 -10.31 3.38
C ALA A 100 -10.27 -9.13 2.48
N ALA A 101 -11.46 -9.18 1.89
CA ALA A 101 -12.04 -8.00 1.28
C ALA A 101 -12.33 -6.91 2.33
N THR A 102 -12.18 -5.66 1.93
CA THR A 102 -12.43 -4.49 2.79
C THR A 102 -13.58 -3.70 2.20
N ASP A 103 -14.56 -3.33 3.03
CA ASP A 103 -15.66 -2.44 2.63
C ASP A 103 -15.15 -1.00 2.57
N ILE A 104 -14.96 -0.48 1.36
CA ILE A 104 -14.35 0.82 1.12
C ILE A 104 -15.41 1.92 1.16
N ALA A 105 -15.29 2.88 2.07
CA ALA A 105 -16.11 4.09 2.08
C ALA A 105 -15.44 5.25 1.34
N LYS A 106 -14.11 5.40 1.50
CA LYS A 106 -13.31 6.42 0.82
C LYS A 106 -11.89 5.93 0.62
N GLU A 107 -11.31 6.26 -0.52
CA GLU A 107 -9.91 6.01 -0.83
C GLU A 107 -9.10 7.31 -0.69
N LEU A 108 -7.95 7.24 -0.05
CA LEU A 108 -7.00 8.33 0.12
C LEU A 108 -5.64 7.90 -0.43
N TYR A 109 -4.77 8.88 -0.67
CA TYR A 109 -3.35 8.66 -0.95
C TYR A 109 -2.50 9.06 0.25
N LEU A 110 -1.50 8.25 0.59
CA LEU A 110 -0.43 8.64 1.51
C LEU A 110 0.91 8.08 1.02
N GLY A 111 1.91 8.95 0.86
CA GLY A 111 3.25 8.55 0.44
C GLY A 111 4.34 9.37 1.12
N ALA A 112 5.58 8.91 1.00
CA ALA A 112 6.77 9.62 1.45
C ALA A 112 7.95 9.36 0.52
N VAL A 113 8.75 10.40 0.27
CA VAL A 113 9.97 10.35 -0.56
C VAL A 113 11.03 11.29 0.00
N VAL A 114 12.29 11.09 -0.40
CA VAL A 114 13.31 12.13 -0.24
C VAL A 114 13.16 13.16 -1.34
N ASP A 115 12.69 14.36 -0.99
CA ASP A 115 12.66 15.50 -1.90
C ASP A 115 14.06 16.12 -2.01
N ARG A 116 14.65 16.01 -3.20
CA ARG A 116 16.00 16.51 -3.50
C ARG A 116 16.08 18.04 -3.47
N SER A 117 15.00 18.75 -3.78
CA SER A 117 14.97 20.21 -3.81
C SER A 117 15.09 20.78 -2.40
N SER A 118 14.22 20.32 -1.50
CA SER A 118 14.23 20.73 -0.10
C SER A 118 15.28 19.99 0.75
N ARG A 119 15.82 18.87 0.24
CA ARG A 119 16.73 17.96 0.95
C ARG A 119 16.11 17.46 2.25
N ARG A 120 14.86 17.01 2.17
CA ARG A 120 14.07 16.52 3.30
C ARG A 120 13.31 15.26 2.91
N VAL A 121 12.98 14.44 3.90
CA VAL A 121 11.91 13.45 3.74
C VAL A 121 10.60 14.21 3.73
N VAL A 122 9.82 14.08 2.67
CA VAL A 122 8.54 14.75 2.48
C VAL A 122 7.44 13.70 2.43
N SER A 123 6.48 13.82 3.34
CA SER A 123 5.24 13.04 3.29
C SER A 123 4.17 13.82 2.53
N MET A 124 3.41 13.12 1.71
CA MET A 124 2.38 13.66 0.83
C MET A 124 1.08 12.92 1.07
N ALA A 125 -0.03 13.63 1.14
CA ALA A 125 -1.35 13.04 1.24
C ALA A 125 -2.35 13.74 0.33
N SER A 126 -3.32 12.99 -0.17
CA SER A 126 -4.38 13.52 -1.05
C SER A 126 -5.71 12.79 -0.82
N THR A 127 -6.81 13.48 -1.11
CA THR A 127 -8.15 12.86 -1.21
C THR A 127 -8.30 12.00 -2.45
N GLU A 128 -7.41 12.16 -3.44
CA GLU A 128 -7.42 11.42 -4.69
C GLU A 128 -6.67 10.08 -4.52
N GLY A 129 -7.25 9.16 -3.74
CA GLY A 129 -6.79 7.79 -3.64
C GLY A 129 -7.21 6.92 -4.82
N GLY A 130 -6.53 5.79 -5.03
CA GLY A 130 -6.86 4.82 -6.09
C GLY A 130 -6.43 5.24 -7.50
N VAL A 131 -5.87 6.44 -7.66
CA VAL A 131 -5.35 7.00 -8.91
C VAL A 131 -3.84 7.21 -8.85
N GLU A 132 -3.21 7.37 -10.01
CA GLU A 132 -1.78 7.63 -10.13
C GLU A 132 -1.47 9.05 -9.62
N ILE A 133 -0.59 9.16 -8.62
CA ILE A 133 -0.33 10.43 -7.92
C ILE A 133 0.33 11.47 -8.83
N GLU A 134 1.09 11.02 -9.83
CA GLU A 134 1.72 11.86 -10.85
C GLU A 134 0.67 12.63 -11.66
N LYS A 135 -0.48 12.00 -11.97
CA LYS A 135 -1.58 12.68 -12.66
C LYS A 135 -2.25 13.73 -11.78
N VAL A 136 -2.45 13.42 -10.50
CA VAL A 136 -2.98 14.39 -9.53
C VAL A 136 -2.01 15.58 -9.40
N ALA A 137 -0.70 15.32 -9.41
CA ALA A 137 0.31 16.38 -9.34
C ALA A 137 0.35 17.27 -10.59
N GLU A 138 0.00 16.74 -11.77
CA GLU A 138 -0.06 17.50 -13.02
C GLU A 138 -1.39 18.27 -13.16
N GLU A 139 -2.52 17.60 -12.95
CA GLU A 139 -3.86 18.14 -13.24
C GLU A 139 -4.44 18.94 -12.06
N THR A 140 -4.26 18.45 -10.83
CA THR A 140 -4.86 19.02 -9.61
C THR A 140 -3.86 19.14 -8.46
N PRO A 141 -2.70 19.81 -8.65
CA PRO A 141 -1.61 19.84 -7.66
C PRO A 141 -2.01 20.38 -6.28
N HIS A 142 -3.05 21.21 -6.22
CA HIS A 142 -3.60 21.78 -4.99
C HIS A 142 -4.26 20.76 -4.06
N LEU A 143 -4.60 19.56 -4.57
CA LEU A 143 -5.13 18.43 -3.79
C LEU A 143 -4.02 17.59 -3.13
N ILE A 144 -2.75 17.92 -3.34
CA ILE A 144 -1.61 17.23 -2.72
C ILE A 144 -1.08 18.09 -1.58
N HIS A 145 -1.28 17.62 -0.36
CA HIS A 145 -0.79 18.26 0.85
C HIS A 145 0.53 17.63 1.28
N LYS A 146 1.51 18.47 1.64
CA LYS A 146 2.87 18.03 1.95
C LYS A 146 3.33 18.52 3.32
N VAL A 147 4.11 17.70 4.02
CA VAL A 147 4.86 18.07 5.22
C VAL A 147 6.29 17.54 5.10
N ALA A 148 7.27 18.36 5.46
CA ALA A 148 8.67 17.97 5.49
C ALA A 148 9.09 17.57 6.90
N ILE A 149 9.73 16.42 7.05
CA ILE A 149 10.23 15.94 8.34
C ILE A 149 11.54 16.67 8.66
N ASP A 150 11.60 17.30 9.83
CA ASP A 150 12.82 17.94 10.31
C ASP A 150 13.82 16.86 10.76
N PRO A 151 15.08 16.91 10.31
CA PRO A 151 16.06 15.87 10.63
C PRO A 151 16.51 15.89 12.10
N LEU A 152 16.38 17.01 12.80
CA LEU A 152 16.73 17.12 14.23
C LEU A 152 15.59 16.62 15.12
N ALA A 153 14.36 17.06 14.84
CA ALA A 153 13.20 16.70 15.66
C ALA A 153 12.59 15.34 15.31
N GLY A 154 12.77 14.87 14.07
CA GLY A 154 12.06 13.71 13.53
C GLY A 154 10.59 14.02 13.21
N PRO A 155 9.78 13.00 12.87
CA PRO A 155 8.36 13.19 12.59
C PRO A 155 7.62 13.57 13.87
N MET A 156 6.74 14.56 13.78
CA MET A 156 6.00 15.08 14.94
C MET A 156 4.48 14.91 14.77
N PRO A 157 3.72 14.61 15.84
CA PRO A 157 2.28 14.38 15.75
C PRO A 157 1.46 15.56 15.20
N TYR A 158 1.96 16.80 15.30
CA TYR A 158 1.27 17.95 14.70
C TYR A 158 1.24 17.88 13.17
N GLN A 159 2.26 17.30 12.53
CA GLN A 159 2.34 17.16 11.07
C GLN A 159 1.31 16.14 10.57
N GLY A 160 1.17 15.01 11.29
CA GLY A 160 0.13 14.02 11.01
C GLY A 160 -1.28 14.61 11.14
N ARG A 161 -1.53 15.42 12.19
CA ARG A 161 -2.81 16.13 12.37
C ARG A 161 -3.06 17.17 11.27
N GLU A 162 -2.03 17.92 10.87
CA GLU A 162 -2.13 18.91 9.79
C GLU A 162 -2.59 18.26 8.48
N LEU A 163 -1.95 17.16 8.08
CA LEU A 163 -2.37 16.40 6.90
C LEU A 163 -3.80 15.83 7.06
N ALA A 164 -4.12 15.25 8.22
CA ALA A 164 -5.45 14.71 8.48
C ALA A 164 -6.56 15.77 8.32
N PHE A 165 -6.37 16.97 8.88
CA PHE A 165 -7.34 18.06 8.74
C PHE A 165 -7.46 18.57 7.31
N LYS A 166 -6.35 18.66 6.57
CA LYS A 166 -6.36 19.06 5.14
C LYS A 166 -7.12 18.05 4.27
N LEU A 167 -7.10 16.76 4.64
CA LEU A 167 -7.90 15.71 3.99
C LEU A 167 -9.39 15.71 4.38
N GLY A 168 -9.79 16.59 5.30
CA GLY A 168 -11.15 16.63 5.86
C GLY A 168 -11.46 15.46 6.80
N LEU A 169 -10.45 14.90 7.47
CA LEU A 169 -10.66 13.87 8.49
C LEU A 169 -11.10 14.50 9.81
N GLU A 170 -11.99 13.81 10.52
CA GLU A 170 -12.57 14.27 11.78
C GLU A 170 -12.59 13.16 12.84
N GLY A 171 -12.74 13.54 14.11
CA GLY A 171 -12.90 12.60 15.23
C GLY A 171 -11.81 11.53 15.31
N LYS A 172 -12.20 10.25 15.40
CA LYS A 172 -11.28 9.11 15.55
C LYS A 172 -10.31 8.96 14.37
N LEU A 173 -10.70 9.39 13.18
CA LEU A 173 -9.89 9.26 11.96
C LEU A 173 -8.64 10.14 12.02
N VAL A 174 -8.69 11.30 12.68
CA VAL A 174 -7.51 12.16 12.87
C VAL A 174 -6.44 11.46 13.71
N GLN A 175 -6.85 10.80 14.79
CA GLN A 175 -5.90 10.06 15.64
C GLN A 175 -5.34 8.84 14.94
N GLN A 176 -6.18 8.08 14.22
CA GLN A 176 -5.72 6.94 13.42
C GLN A 176 -4.75 7.36 12.32
N PHE A 177 -5.07 8.42 11.57
CA PHE A 177 -4.19 8.95 10.53
C PHE A 177 -2.86 9.42 11.10
N THR A 178 -2.90 10.16 12.22
CA THR A 178 -1.67 10.63 12.89
C THR A 178 -0.79 9.46 13.29
N LYS A 179 -1.37 8.38 13.85
CA LYS A 179 -0.62 7.16 14.19
C LYS A 179 -0.01 6.49 12.97
N ILE A 180 -0.75 6.40 11.86
CA ILE A 180 -0.26 5.83 10.60
C ILE A 180 0.89 6.67 10.03
N PHE A 181 0.72 7.99 9.97
CA PHE A 181 1.77 8.92 9.55
C PHE A 181 3.04 8.73 10.38
N MET A 182 2.92 8.73 11.70
CA MET A 182 4.07 8.54 12.60
C MET A 182 4.76 7.20 12.36
N GLY A 183 4.00 6.10 12.27
CA GLY A 183 4.56 4.79 12.04
C GLY A 183 5.25 4.65 10.68
N LEU A 184 4.65 5.18 9.60
CA LEU A 184 5.26 5.17 8.27
C LEU A 184 6.51 6.04 8.22
N ALA A 185 6.50 7.21 8.86
CA ALA A 185 7.68 8.07 8.97
C ALA A 185 8.81 7.38 9.75
N THR A 186 8.49 6.70 10.86
CA THR A 186 9.46 5.88 11.60
C THR A 186 10.02 4.75 10.73
N ILE A 187 9.17 3.99 10.03
CA ILE A 187 9.62 2.94 9.09
C ILE A 187 10.56 3.53 8.04
N PHE A 188 10.22 4.69 7.48
CA PHE A 188 11.02 5.35 6.43
C PHE A 188 12.44 5.60 6.92
N LEU A 189 12.58 6.13 8.14
CA LEU A 189 13.87 6.48 8.73
C LEU A 189 14.64 5.24 9.23
N GLU A 190 13.99 4.33 9.94
CA GLU A 190 14.65 3.15 10.54
C GLU A 190 15.07 2.10 9.51
N ARG A 191 14.43 2.06 8.34
CA ARG A 191 14.68 1.05 7.29
C ARG A 191 15.35 1.64 6.06
N ASP A 192 15.92 2.84 6.18
CA ASP A 192 16.59 3.58 5.10
C ASP A 192 15.79 3.50 3.78
N LEU A 193 14.50 3.84 3.86
CA LEU A 193 13.64 3.81 2.67
C LEU A 193 13.91 5.00 1.77
N ALA A 194 13.77 4.77 0.47
CA ALA A 194 13.76 5.80 -0.56
C ALA A 194 12.32 6.21 -0.93
N LEU A 195 11.34 5.31 -0.75
CA LEU A 195 9.94 5.50 -1.12
C LEU A 195 9.02 4.70 -0.19
N ILE A 196 7.94 5.35 0.24
CA ILE A 196 6.71 4.71 0.75
C ILE A 196 5.55 5.21 -0.10
N GLU A 197 4.66 4.30 -0.49
CA GLU A 197 3.38 4.64 -1.09
C GLU A 197 2.29 3.68 -0.61
N ILE A 198 1.23 4.25 -0.01
CA ILE A 198 0.00 3.59 0.39
C ILE A 198 -1.11 4.12 -0.52
N ASN A 199 -1.46 3.33 -1.53
CA ASN A 199 -2.43 3.75 -2.54
C ASN A 199 -3.34 2.57 -2.96
N PRO A 200 -4.55 2.43 -2.36
CA PRO A 200 -5.18 3.39 -1.46
C PRO A 200 -4.87 3.16 0.04
N LEU A 201 -4.85 4.26 0.80
CA LEU A 201 -5.16 4.28 2.22
C LEU A 201 -6.68 4.41 2.36
N VAL A 202 -7.35 3.41 2.90
CA VAL A 202 -8.81 3.32 2.88
C VAL A 202 -9.42 3.75 4.20
N ILE A 203 -10.53 4.48 4.13
CA ILE A 203 -11.51 4.58 5.21
C ILE A 203 -12.58 3.52 4.96
N THR A 204 -12.76 2.63 5.93
CA THR A 204 -13.78 1.57 5.85
C THR A 204 -15.18 2.13 6.13
N THR A 205 -16.22 1.38 5.74
CA THR A 205 -17.61 1.73 6.11
C THR A 205 -17.86 1.71 7.63
N GLN A 206 -17.01 1.01 8.39
CA GLN A 206 -16.99 1.03 9.86
C GLN A 206 -16.24 2.25 10.45
N GLY A 207 -15.69 3.10 9.58
CA GLY A 207 -15.05 4.36 9.94
C GLY A 207 -13.63 4.19 10.49
N ASP A 208 -12.87 3.22 9.99
CA ASP A 208 -11.47 3.01 10.39
C ASP A 208 -10.52 3.12 9.19
N LEU A 209 -9.28 3.54 9.44
CA LEU A 209 -8.23 3.63 8.43
C LEU A 209 -7.48 2.31 8.28
N ILE A 210 -7.22 1.91 7.05
CA ILE A 210 -6.48 0.67 6.72
C ILE A 210 -5.59 0.85 5.48
N CYS A 211 -4.34 0.39 5.55
CA CYS A 211 -3.41 0.38 4.43
C CYS A 211 -3.76 -0.78 3.48
N LEU A 212 -4.60 -0.51 2.47
CA LEU A 212 -5.12 -1.55 1.59
C LEU A 212 -4.09 -2.06 0.58
N ASP A 213 -3.18 -1.20 0.14
CA ASP A 213 -2.01 -1.54 -0.68
C ASP A 213 -0.74 -0.90 -0.07
N GLY A 214 0.43 -1.38 -0.48
CA GLY A 214 1.70 -0.88 0.03
C GLY A 214 2.84 -1.14 -0.94
N LYS A 215 3.52 -0.07 -1.33
CA LYS A 215 4.73 -0.10 -2.15
C LYS A 215 5.87 0.55 -1.39
N LEU A 216 6.94 -0.21 -1.21
CA LEU A 216 8.14 0.25 -0.52
C LEU A 216 9.35 0.13 -1.45
N GLY A 217 10.18 1.16 -1.46
CA GLY A 217 11.50 1.14 -2.06
C GLY A 217 12.55 1.42 -1.00
N ALA A 218 13.44 0.47 -0.75
CA ALA A 218 14.61 0.66 0.11
C ALA A 218 15.77 1.32 -0.66
N ASP A 219 16.57 2.15 0.00
CA ASP A 219 17.82 2.63 -0.55
C ASP A 219 18.80 1.46 -0.72
N GLY A 220 19.26 1.24 -1.96
CA GLY A 220 20.22 0.18 -2.26
C GLY A 220 21.57 0.37 -1.55
N ASN A 221 21.94 1.63 -1.27
CA ASN A 221 23.21 1.95 -0.60
C ASN A 221 23.20 1.61 0.89
N ALA A 222 22.02 1.43 1.50
CA ALA A 222 21.88 1.17 2.92
C ALA A 222 21.69 -0.31 3.26
N LEU A 223 21.65 -1.22 2.27
CA LEU A 223 21.35 -2.65 2.50
C LEU A 223 22.33 -3.38 3.45
N PHE A 224 23.48 -2.79 3.75
CA PHE A 224 24.45 -3.35 4.68
C PHE A 224 24.04 -3.20 6.17
N ARG A 225 22.99 -2.44 6.47
CA ARG A 225 22.52 -2.15 7.84
C ARG A 225 21.00 -2.29 7.98
#